data_AF-A0A1F7W5N0-F1
#
_entry.id   AF-A0A1F7W5N0-F1
#
_cell.length_a   1.000
_cell.length_b   1.000
_cell.length_c   1.000
_cell.angle_alpha   90.00
_cell.angle_beta   90.00
_cell.angle_gamma   90.00
#
_symmetry.space_group_name_H-M   'P 1'
#
loop_
_entity.id
_entity.type
_entity.pdbx_description
1 polymer ?
#
loop_
_entity_poly.entity_id
_entity_poly.type
_entity_poly.pdbx_seq_one_letter_code
_entity_poly.pdbx_strand_id
1 'polypeptide(L)'
;MPDRTGSLLSRVNFDPSLREHFGVEREFFLKQFKYVGDCGFGWGPYWTHDYRIVPRSSDFLSTVNDPAWTYELSACQVEHRTDPSREITDIRDALTSGLDRGHLAAKSLDLRLEAIEVAARDMPLDVYPHDARYASIAAALPERVLSAACRVAGTHLHVGCASPEEALAVHNALVPHLNPLIALGDHSRGERIELYKMMARNWQPPAYASREHFDAVAREQGFATNLRDCWHLIRISGHGTVELRMFGVTNNVDEIINWILVVRGILRSI
;
A
#
# COMPACT_ATOMS: atom_id res chain seq x y z
N MET A 1 -18.93 -29.78 6.73
CA MET A 1 -18.01 -28.64 6.49
C MET A 1 -16.69 -29.23 6.04
N PRO A 2 -16.10 -28.83 4.91
CA PRO A 2 -14.86 -29.42 4.46
C PRO A 2 -13.76 -29.12 5.48
N ASP A 3 -13.13 -30.20 5.94
CA ASP A 3 -12.03 -30.22 6.89
C ASP A 3 -10.87 -29.37 6.35
N ARG A 4 -10.66 -28.20 6.95
CA ARG A 4 -9.58 -27.26 6.59
C ARG A 4 -8.37 -27.50 7.51
N THR A 5 -7.95 -28.76 7.64
CA THR A 5 -6.80 -29.21 8.44
C THR A 5 -5.44 -28.88 7.81
N GLY A 6 -5.41 -28.40 6.56
CA GLY A 6 -4.19 -27.92 5.90
C GLY A 6 -3.79 -26.51 6.34
N SER A 7 -2.48 -26.28 6.47
CA SER A 7 -1.87 -24.99 6.79
C SER A 7 -2.38 -23.85 5.89
N LEU A 8 -2.49 -22.62 6.42
CA LEU A 8 -2.97 -21.47 5.64
C LEU A 8 -2.09 -21.22 4.42
N LEU A 9 -0.77 -21.42 4.55
CA LEU A 9 0.20 -21.24 3.47
C LEU A 9 0.06 -22.29 2.37
N SER A 10 -0.58 -23.45 2.61
CA SER A 10 -0.83 -24.42 1.53
C SER A 10 -1.89 -23.95 0.53
N ARG A 11 -2.61 -22.87 0.84
CA ARG A 11 -3.62 -22.26 -0.05
C ARG A 11 -3.05 -21.12 -0.89
N VAL A 12 -1.81 -20.72 -0.63
CA VAL A 12 -1.13 -19.66 -1.37
C VAL A 12 -0.43 -20.27 -2.58
N ASN A 13 -0.62 -19.66 -3.75
CA ASN A 13 0.09 -20.06 -4.95
C ASN A 13 1.48 -19.42 -4.95
N PHE A 14 2.50 -20.19 -4.57
CA PHE A 14 3.88 -19.78 -4.69
C PHE A 14 4.40 -20.14 -6.09
N ASP A 15 4.95 -19.15 -6.79
CA ASP A 15 5.48 -19.33 -8.14
C ASP A 15 7.02 -19.32 -8.09
N PRO A 16 7.68 -20.48 -8.31
CA PRO A 16 9.14 -20.55 -8.32
C PRO A 16 9.82 -19.64 -9.34
N SER A 17 9.13 -19.27 -10.43
CA SER A 17 9.67 -18.35 -11.42
C SER A 17 9.81 -16.93 -10.85
N LEU A 18 8.98 -16.55 -9.88
CA LEU A 18 8.98 -15.25 -9.23
C LEU A 18 9.96 -15.11 -8.07
N ARG A 19 10.73 -16.16 -7.75
CA ARG A 19 11.82 -16.07 -6.75
C ARG A 19 12.68 -14.83 -7.02
N GLU A 20 12.98 -14.07 -5.97
CA GLU A 20 13.81 -12.84 -6.00
C GLU A 20 13.26 -11.69 -6.88
N HIS A 21 12.07 -11.84 -7.47
CA HIS A 21 11.41 -10.72 -8.13
C HIS A 21 10.87 -9.75 -7.09
N PHE A 22 10.88 -8.47 -7.47
CA PHE A 22 10.29 -7.40 -6.69
C PHE A 22 9.08 -6.85 -7.44
N GLY A 23 7.94 -6.83 -6.77
CA GLY A 23 6.80 -5.99 -7.12
C GLY A 23 6.76 -4.76 -6.21
N VAL A 24 6.23 -3.66 -6.73
CA VAL A 24 6.08 -2.40 -5.99
C VAL A 24 4.65 -1.89 -6.14
N GLU A 25 4.04 -1.50 -5.02
CA GLU A 25 2.76 -0.81 -4.95
C GLU A 25 2.98 0.60 -4.36
N ARG A 26 2.35 1.64 -4.92
CA ARG A 26 2.46 3.03 -4.43
C ARG A 26 1.07 3.65 -4.35
N GLU A 27 0.75 4.18 -3.18
CA GLU A 27 -0.53 4.84 -2.92
C GLU A 27 -0.40 6.36 -3.14
N PHE A 28 -1.37 6.98 -3.82
CA PHE A 28 -1.39 8.41 -4.10
C PHE A 28 -2.71 9.04 -3.69
N PHE A 29 -2.65 10.27 -3.18
CA PHE A 29 -3.84 11.09 -2.99
C PHE A 29 -4.21 11.83 -4.26
N LEU A 30 -5.52 11.94 -4.52
CA LEU A 30 -6.08 12.77 -5.56
C LEU A 30 -6.39 14.16 -5.00
N LYS A 31 -5.82 15.19 -5.62
CA LYS A 31 -6.10 16.59 -5.29
C LYS A 31 -6.75 17.33 -6.45
N GLN A 32 -7.67 18.23 -6.14
CA GLN A 32 -8.29 19.13 -7.13
C GLN A 32 -8.12 20.58 -6.69
N PHE A 33 -8.03 21.49 -7.66
CA PHE A 33 -8.11 22.93 -7.38
C PHE A 33 -9.45 23.28 -6.74
N LYS A 34 -9.42 24.11 -5.70
CA LYS A 34 -10.63 24.72 -5.17
C LYS A 34 -11.05 25.90 -6.07
N TYR A 35 -12.18 25.76 -6.76
CA TYR A 35 -12.88 26.92 -7.31
C TYR A 35 -13.45 27.75 -6.17
N VAL A 36 -13.15 29.06 -6.12
CA VAL A 36 -13.59 29.94 -5.02
C VAL A 36 -14.62 30.98 -5.47
N GLY A 37 -15.06 30.90 -6.72
CA GLY A 37 -16.06 31.77 -7.31
C GLY A 37 -15.50 32.80 -8.29
N ASP A 38 -16.42 33.47 -8.98
CA ASP A 38 -16.10 34.67 -9.74
C ASP A 38 -15.95 35.84 -8.78
N CYS A 39 -14.82 36.53 -8.85
CA CYS A 39 -14.70 37.83 -8.22
C CYS A 39 -15.68 38.76 -8.95
N GLY A 40 -16.77 39.16 -8.30
CA GLY A 40 -17.90 39.93 -8.88
C GLY A 40 -17.58 41.31 -9.48
N PHE A 41 -16.33 41.56 -9.85
CA PHE A 41 -15.77 42.75 -10.49
C PHE A 41 -15.40 42.53 -11.97
N GLY A 42 -15.78 41.41 -12.60
CA GLY A 42 -15.58 41.19 -14.05
C GLY A 42 -14.20 40.69 -14.47
N TRP A 43 -13.38 40.20 -13.53
CA TRP A 43 -12.02 39.69 -13.79
C TRP A 43 -11.95 38.17 -14.05
N GLY A 44 -13.09 37.53 -14.25
CA GLY A 44 -13.19 36.08 -14.49
C GLY A 44 -12.97 35.24 -13.23
N PRO A 45 -12.95 33.90 -13.40
CA PRO A 45 -12.88 32.95 -12.30
C PRO A 45 -11.56 33.06 -11.54
N TYR A 46 -11.62 33.22 -10.22
CA TYR A 46 -10.43 33.25 -9.37
C TYR A 46 -10.19 31.87 -8.77
N TRP A 47 -9.04 31.28 -9.12
CA TRP A 47 -8.58 30.00 -8.59
C TRP A 47 -7.60 30.28 -7.46
N THR A 48 -7.84 29.74 -6.26
CA THR A 48 -6.81 29.75 -5.23
C THR A 48 -5.78 28.66 -5.54
N HIS A 49 -4.52 28.88 -5.13
CA HIS A 49 -3.49 27.84 -5.11
C HIS A 49 -3.76 26.75 -4.04
N ASP A 50 -4.98 26.69 -3.49
CA ASP A 50 -5.41 25.75 -2.45
C ASP A 50 -5.94 24.48 -3.11
N TYR A 51 -5.12 23.43 -3.08
CA TYR A 51 -5.49 22.10 -3.55
C TYR A 51 -6.07 21.30 -2.39
N ARG A 52 -7.26 20.73 -2.58
CA ARG A 52 -7.91 19.86 -1.60
C ARG A 52 -7.87 18.42 -2.06
N ILE A 53 -7.72 17.51 -1.10
CA ILE A 53 -7.87 16.08 -1.33
C ILE A 53 -9.36 15.80 -1.59
N VAL A 54 -9.67 15.02 -2.64
CA VAL A 54 -11.03 14.80 -3.11
C VAL A 54 -11.33 13.31 -3.35
N PRO A 55 -12.57 12.84 -3.07
CA PRO A 55 -12.94 11.43 -3.18
C PRO A 55 -13.29 11.04 -4.62
N ARG A 56 -12.30 11.11 -5.52
CA ARG A 56 -12.48 10.93 -6.98
C ARG A 56 -11.76 9.69 -7.55
N SER A 57 -11.42 8.73 -6.70
CA SER A 57 -10.72 7.49 -7.13
C SER A 57 -11.47 6.70 -8.19
N SER A 58 -12.80 6.55 -8.09
CA SER A 58 -13.59 5.83 -9.10
C SER A 58 -13.51 6.48 -10.49
N ASP A 59 -13.59 7.81 -10.55
CA ASP A 59 -13.48 8.57 -11.79
C ASP A 59 -12.07 8.48 -12.38
N PHE A 60 -11.05 8.59 -11.52
CA PHE A 60 -9.65 8.39 -11.93
C PHE A 60 -9.43 7.00 -12.52
N LEU A 61 -9.89 5.94 -11.83
CA LEU A 61 -9.69 4.55 -12.24
C LEU A 61 -10.42 4.24 -13.56
N SER A 62 -11.63 4.79 -13.72
CA SER A 62 -12.38 4.70 -14.98
C SER A 62 -11.65 5.41 -16.13
N THR A 63 -10.93 6.49 -15.83
CA THR A 63 -10.22 7.30 -16.84
C THR A 63 -8.86 6.72 -17.21
N VAL A 64 -8.08 6.24 -16.23
CA VAL A 64 -6.78 5.60 -16.50
C VAL A 64 -6.97 4.25 -17.19
N ASN A 65 -8.03 3.52 -16.85
CA ASN A 65 -8.44 2.24 -17.46
C ASN A 65 -7.26 1.28 -17.69
N ASP A 66 -6.40 1.18 -16.69
CA ASP A 66 -5.19 0.37 -16.69
C ASP A 66 -5.24 -0.54 -15.45
N PRO A 67 -5.17 -1.87 -15.61
CA PRO A 67 -5.23 -2.81 -14.48
C PRO A 67 -4.04 -2.67 -13.52
N ALA A 68 -2.98 -1.94 -13.87
CA ALA A 68 -1.91 -1.57 -12.95
C ALA A 68 -2.35 -0.53 -11.91
N TRP A 69 -3.53 0.08 -12.06
CA TRP A 69 -4.11 1.01 -11.09
C TRP A 69 -5.32 0.40 -10.39
N THR A 70 -5.41 0.60 -9.09
CA THR A 70 -6.50 0.08 -8.25
C THR A 70 -6.93 1.09 -7.19
N TYR A 71 -8.02 0.78 -6.51
CA TYR A 71 -8.59 1.59 -5.44
C TYR A 71 -8.06 1.18 -4.06
N GLU A 72 -8.08 2.14 -3.14
CA GLU A 72 -7.79 1.94 -1.72
C GLU A 72 -9.04 2.10 -0.85
N LEU A 73 -8.89 1.90 0.47
CA LEU A 73 -9.98 2.14 1.43
C LEU A 73 -10.59 3.54 1.26
N SER A 74 -9.74 4.58 1.25
CA SER A 74 -10.19 5.95 1.02
C SER A 74 -10.55 6.15 -0.44
N ALA A 75 -11.74 6.69 -0.70
CA ALA A 75 -12.11 7.14 -2.04
C ALA A 75 -11.23 8.28 -2.57
N CYS A 76 -10.38 8.87 -1.72
CA CYS A 76 -9.41 9.90 -2.09
C CYS A 76 -8.07 9.34 -2.59
N GLN A 77 -7.87 8.03 -2.50
CA GLN A 77 -6.61 7.37 -2.82
C GLN A 77 -6.74 6.40 -3.98
N VAL A 78 -5.65 6.27 -4.73
CA VAL A 78 -5.47 5.26 -5.78
C VAL A 78 -4.09 4.65 -5.63
N GLU A 79 -3.95 3.39 -5.99
CA GLU A 79 -2.70 2.65 -5.90
C GLU A 79 -2.21 2.25 -7.29
N HIS A 80 -0.92 2.43 -7.55
CA HIS A 80 -0.24 1.91 -8.72
C HIS A 80 0.64 0.73 -8.36
N ARG A 81 0.46 -0.39 -9.04
CA ARG A 81 1.27 -1.61 -8.91
C ARG A 81 2.12 -1.87 -10.15
N THR A 82 3.28 -2.46 -9.94
CA THR A 82 4.17 -2.95 -11.00
C THR A 82 4.08 -4.46 -11.10
N ASP A 83 4.30 -4.98 -12.31
CA ASP A 83 4.57 -6.41 -12.46
C ASP A 83 5.90 -6.77 -11.77
N PRO A 84 6.02 -7.98 -11.21
CA PRO A 84 7.26 -8.40 -10.58
C PRO A 84 8.42 -8.44 -11.58
N SER A 85 9.56 -7.85 -11.23
CA SER A 85 10.80 -8.00 -12.01
C SER A 85 12.03 -8.23 -11.12
N ARG A 86 13.04 -8.90 -11.67
CA ARG A 86 14.39 -9.00 -11.08
C ARG A 86 15.28 -7.84 -11.47
N GLU A 87 15.06 -7.27 -12.65
CA GLU A 87 15.94 -6.25 -13.18
C GLU A 87 15.51 -4.86 -12.68
N ILE A 88 16.47 -4.14 -12.10
CA ILE A 88 16.22 -2.80 -11.54
C ILE A 88 15.76 -1.82 -12.62
N THR A 89 16.25 -1.99 -13.86
CA THR A 89 15.85 -1.19 -15.01
C THR A 89 14.36 -1.36 -15.31
N ASP A 90 13.86 -2.60 -15.33
CA ASP A 90 12.46 -2.87 -15.64
C ASP A 90 11.54 -2.31 -14.55
N ILE A 91 11.92 -2.43 -13.28
CA ILE A 91 11.17 -1.85 -12.15
C ILE A 91 11.12 -0.33 -12.30
N ARG A 92 12.26 0.31 -12.60
CA ARG A 92 12.33 1.76 -12.83
C ARG A 92 11.44 2.21 -13.98
N ASP A 93 11.47 1.50 -15.10
CA ASP A 93 10.68 1.83 -16.28
C ASP A 93 9.17 1.63 -16.02
N ALA A 94 8.79 0.57 -15.31
CA ALA A 94 7.42 0.33 -14.89
C ALA A 94 6.92 1.42 -13.92
N LEU A 95 7.71 1.81 -12.93
CA LEU A 95 7.38 2.88 -11.98
C LEU A 95 7.23 4.24 -12.68
N THR A 96 8.12 4.55 -13.62
CA THR A 96 8.12 5.84 -14.33
C THR A 96 6.95 5.91 -15.30
N SER A 97 6.84 4.93 -16.21
CA SER A 97 5.78 4.91 -17.22
C SER A 97 4.39 4.81 -16.61
N GLY A 98 4.24 4.06 -15.52
CA GLY A 98 2.99 3.98 -14.77
C GLY A 98 2.58 5.33 -14.19
N LEU A 99 3.51 6.04 -13.57
CA LEU A 99 3.26 7.36 -12.99
C LEU A 99 2.92 8.40 -14.07
N ASP A 100 3.59 8.36 -15.23
CA ASP A 100 3.27 9.23 -16.38
C ASP A 100 1.83 9.01 -16.85
N ARG A 101 1.39 7.74 -17.00
CA ARG A 101 0.00 7.41 -17.34
C ARG A 101 -0.98 7.93 -16.29
N GLY A 102 -0.67 7.74 -15.02
CA GLY A 102 -1.47 8.26 -13.91
C GLY A 102 -1.60 9.79 -13.95
N HIS A 103 -0.50 10.51 -14.18
CA HIS A 103 -0.52 11.97 -14.27
C HIS A 103 -1.35 12.47 -15.46
N LEU A 104 -1.28 11.80 -16.61
CA LEU A 104 -2.11 12.12 -17.78
C LEU A 104 -3.60 11.93 -17.47
N ALA A 105 -3.97 10.80 -16.86
CA ALA A 105 -5.35 10.53 -16.47
C ALA A 105 -5.86 11.55 -15.43
N ALA A 106 -5.10 11.81 -14.36
CA ALA A 106 -5.45 12.82 -13.37
C ALA A 106 -5.64 14.20 -14.02
N LYS A 107 -4.73 14.61 -14.89
CA LYS A 107 -4.81 15.89 -15.59
C LYS A 107 -6.07 16.03 -16.44
N SER A 108 -6.52 14.96 -17.11
CA SER A 108 -7.78 14.99 -17.89
C SER A 108 -9.05 15.18 -17.05
N LEU A 109 -8.95 15.00 -15.72
CA LEU A 109 -10.03 15.20 -14.75
C LEU A 109 -9.84 16.48 -13.92
N ASP A 110 -8.89 17.34 -14.29
CA ASP A 110 -8.44 18.49 -13.49
C ASP A 110 -7.95 18.09 -12.08
N LEU A 111 -7.43 16.87 -11.94
CA LEU A 111 -6.85 16.33 -10.72
C LEU A 111 -5.32 16.35 -10.76
N ARG A 112 -4.71 16.16 -9.59
CA ARG A 112 -3.29 15.85 -9.39
C ARG A 112 -3.14 14.60 -8.55
N LEU A 113 -2.15 13.78 -8.92
CA LEU A 113 -1.65 12.69 -8.07
C LEU A 113 -0.55 13.23 -7.18
N GLU A 114 -0.64 12.95 -5.89
CA GLU A 114 0.28 13.47 -4.89
C GLU A 114 0.75 12.36 -3.95
N ALA A 115 2.07 12.19 -3.86
CA ALA A 115 2.72 11.29 -2.92
C ALA A 115 2.84 12.00 -1.56
N ILE A 116 1.84 11.80 -0.70
CA ILE A 116 1.79 12.37 0.65
C ILE A 116 1.55 11.24 1.64
N GLU A 117 2.48 11.02 2.58
CA GLU A 117 2.36 9.95 3.57
C GLU A 117 1.17 10.11 4.52
N VAL A 118 0.88 11.37 4.88
CA VAL A 118 -0.18 11.70 5.83
C VAL A 118 -0.98 12.90 5.31
N ALA A 119 -2.22 12.64 4.93
CA ALA A 119 -3.15 13.68 4.53
C ALA A 119 -3.60 14.56 5.72
N ALA A 120 -4.12 15.75 5.41
CA ALA A 120 -4.68 16.66 6.40
C ALA A 120 -5.86 16.02 7.17
N ARG A 121 -6.10 16.47 8.41
CA ARG A 121 -7.14 15.90 9.28
C ARG A 121 -8.56 16.13 8.77
N ASP A 122 -8.76 17.18 8.00
CA ASP A 122 -10.03 17.61 7.42
C ASP A 122 -10.26 17.04 6.01
N MET A 123 -9.45 16.07 5.56
CA MET A 123 -9.72 15.38 4.30
C MET A 123 -11.07 14.64 4.36
N PRO A 124 -11.75 14.47 3.21
CA PRO A 124 -12.96 13.66 3.13
C PRO A 124 -12.70 12.21 3.60
N LEU A 125 -13.64 11.63 4.35
CA LEU A 125 -13.55 10.26 4.85
C LEU A 125 -14.35 9.26 4.00
N ASP A 126 -14.78 9.68 2.82
CA ASP A 126 -15.47 8.83 1.85
C ASP A 126 -14.65 7.57 1.58
N VAL A 127 -15.35 6.45 1.58
CA VAL A 127 -14.79 5.11 1.34
C VAL A 127 -15.07 4.73 -0.09
N TYR A 128 -14.18 3.97 -0.72
CA TYR A 128 -14.37 3.57 -2.11
C TYR A 128 -15.73 2.87 -2.30
N PRO A 129 -16.59 3.37 -3.22
CA PRO A 129 -18.01 3.03 -3.23
C PRO A 129 -18.35 1.64 -3.77
N HIS A 130 -17.39 0.94 -4.40
CA HIS A 130 -17.64 -0.32 -5.10
C HIS A 130 -17.01 -1.54 -4.43
N ASP A 131 -16.60 -1.44 -3.16
CA ASP A 131 -16.07 -2.58 -2.38
C ASP A 131 -16.86 -2.78 -1.07
N ALA A 132 -17.61 -3.88 -1.00
CA ALA A 132 -18.44 -4.23 0.16
C ALA A 132 -17.61 -4.54 1.43
N ARG A 133 -16.36 -4.99 1.28
CA ARG A 133 -15.45 -5.20 2.41
C ARG A 133 -15.07 -3.86 3.02
N TYR A 134 -14.73 -2.88 2.19
CA TYR A 134 -14.40 -1.54 2.67
C TYR A 134 -15.59 -0.84 3.33
N ALA A 135 -16.79 -0.98 2.77
CA ALA A 135 -18.01 -0.50 3.43
C ALA A 135 -18.20 -1.14 4.83
N SER A 136 -17.92 -2.44 4.95
CA SER A 136 -18.02 -3.17 6.23
C SER A 136 -16.95 -2.73 7.24
N ILE A 137 -15.70 -2.53 6.80
CA ILE A 137 -14.61 -2.02 7.64
C ILE A 137 -14.96 -0.63 8.16
N ALA A 138 -15.38 0.28 7.29
CA ALA A 138 -15.69 1.65 7.67
C ALA A 138 -16.85 1.74 8.67
N ALA A 139 -17.88 0.91 8.50
CA ALA A 139 -19.01 0.83 9.44
C ALA A 139 -18.61 0.29 10.83
N ALA A 140 -17.54 -0.51 10.92
CA ALA A 140 -17.07 -1.11 12.17
C ALA A 140 -16.03 -0.25 12.91
N LEU A 141 -15.36 0.67 12.23
CA LEU A 141 -14.30 1.49 12.81
C LEU A 141 -14.86 2.75 13.50
N PRO A 142 -14.38 3.09 14.71
CA PRO A 142 -14.62 4.41 15.28
C PRO A 142 -14.10 5.51 14.35
N GLU A 143 -14.78 6.66 14.27
CA GLU A 143 -14.45 7.75 13.34
C GLU A 143 -12.97 8.17 13.41
N ARG A 144 -12.40 8.26 14.61
CA ARG A 144 -10.97 8.57 14.80
C ARG A 144 -10.05 7.54 14.12
N VAL A 145 -10.40 6.25 14.18
CA VAL A 145 -9.63 5.17 13.57
C VAL A 145 -9.84 5.14 12.06
N LEU A 146 -11.07 5.39 11.58
CA LEU A 146 -11.35 5.55 10.16
C LEU A 146 -10.56 6.74 9.57
N SER A 147 -10.53 7.87 10.29
CA SER A 147 -9.72 9.02 9.91
C SER A 147 -8.23 8.67 9.81
N ALA A 148 -7.68 7.92 10.77
CA ALA A 148 -6.31 7.44 10.68
C ALA A 148 -6.10 6.52 9.46
N ALA A 149 -7.03 5.61 9.20
CA ALA A 149 -6.98 4.66 8.09
C ALA A 149 -7.03 5.33 6.71
N CYS A 150 -7.89 6.33 6.52
CA CYS A 150 -8.02 7.05 5.25
C CYS A 150 -6.89 8.04 4.97
N ARG A 151 -6.12 8.44 6.00
CA ARG A 151 -5.11 9.51 5.90
C ARG A 151 -3.72 9.01 5.57
N VAL A 152 -3.43 7.73 5.72
CA VAL A 152 -2.09 7.18 5.51
C VAL A 152 -1.92 6.69 4.08
N ALA A 153 -0.80 7.03 3.46
CA ALA A 153 -0.37 6.46 2.18
C ALA A 153 1.00 5.81 2.33
N GLY A 154 1.25 4.69 1.66
CA GLY A 154 2.51 3.95 1.70
C GLY A 154 3.08 3.58 0.33
N THR A 155 4.28 3.01 0.38
CA THR A 155 4.82 2.18 -0.70
C THR A 155 5.02 0.77 -0.16
N HIS A 156 4.53 -0.23 -0.88
CA HIS A 156 4.73 -1.63 -0.53
C HIS A 156 5.76 -2.27 -1.46
N LEU A 157 6.67 -3.05 -0.88
CA LEU A 157 7.57 -3.91 -1.65
C LEU A 157 7.15 -5.36 -1.48
N HIS A 158 7.02 -6.09 -2.59
CA HIS A 158 6.71 -7.51 -2.61
C HIS A 158 7.92 -8.31 -3.05
N VAL A 159 8.43 -9.18 -2.20
CA VAL A 159 9.50 -10.13 -2.52
C VAL A 159 8.88 -11.46 -2.91
N GLY A 160 9.03 -11.89 -4.16
CA GLY A 160 8.52 -13.17 -4.64
C GLY A 160 9.22 -14.37 -4.00
N CYS A 161 8.45 -15.38 -3.60
CA CYS A 161 8.93 -16.60 -2.96
C CYS A 161 8.47 -17.85 -3.73
N ALA A 162 9.34 -18.85 -3.84
CA ALA A 162 9.07 -20.10 -4.54
C ALA A 162 8.28 -21.11 -3.70
N SER A 163 8.26 -20.96 -2.37
CA SER A 163 7.60 -21.89 -1.47
C SER A 163 7.20 -21.25 -0.13
N PRO A 164 6.34 -21.90 0.67
CA PRO A 164 6.06 -21.48 2.03
C PRO A 164 7.29 -21.42 2.94
N GLU A 165 8.23 -22.38 2.83
CA GLU A 165 9.49 -22.39 3.59
C GLU A 165 10.31 -21.14 3.30
N GLU A 166 10.45 -20.81 2.02
CA GLU A 166 11.19 -19.63 1.61
C GLU A 166 10.50 -18.35 2.09
N ALA A 167 9.17 -18.27 1.99
CA ALA A 167 8.43 -17.12 2.50
C ALA A 167 8.63 -16.93 4.01
N LEU A 168 8.63 -18.01 4.80
CA LEU A 168 8.95 -17.94 6.23
C LEU A 168 10.39 -17.50 6.49
N ALA A 169 11.36 -18.01 5.71
CA ALA A 169 12.78 -17.65 5.84
C ALA A 169 13.01 -16.17 5.50
N VAL A 170 12.50 -15.70 4.36
CA VAL A 170 12.56 -14.30 3.92
C VAL A 170 11.88 -13.40 4.94
N HIS A 171 10.68 -13.75 5.40
CA HIS A 171 9.96 -13.01 6.43
C HIS A 171 10.80 -12.86 7.70
N ASN A 172 11.27 -13.99 8.26
CA ASN A 172 12.03 -13.99 9.50
C ASN A 172 13.38 -13.29 9.38
N ALA A 173 14.00 -13.29 8.20
CA ALA A 173 15.22 -12.54 7.93
C ALA A 173 14.98 -11.03 7.99
N LEU A 174 13.80 -10.55 7.56
CA LEU A 174 13.47 -9.13 7.53
C LEU A 174 12.95 -8.58 8.86
N VAL A 175 12.29 -9.40 9.69
CA VAL A 175 11.72 -8.97 10.98
C VAL A 175 12.71 -8.22 11.89
N PRO A 176 13.97 -8.69 12.09
CA PRO A 176 14.96 -7.97 12.90
C PRO A 176 15.29 -6.56 12.37
N HIS A 177 15.07 -6.32 11.08
CA HIS A 177 15.37 -5.04 10.42
C HIS A 177 14.16 -4.10 10.33
N LEU A 178 13.02 -4.43 10.96
CA LEU A 178 11.80 -3.63 10.87
C LEU A 178 12.02 -2.14 11.20
N ASN A 179 12.67 -1.83 12.32
CA ASN A 179 12.88 -0.44 12.74
C ASN A 179 13.83 0.34 11.80
N PRO A 180 14.99 -0.22 11.40
CA PRO A 180 15.81 0.37 10.33
C PRO A 180 15.05 0.61 9.03
N LEU A 181 14.19 -0.33 8.60
CA LEU A 181 13.40 -0.21 7.37
C LEU A 181 12.29 0.85 7.49
N ILE A 182 11.66 0.98 8.67
CA ILE A 182 10.74 2.10 8.97
C ILE A 182 11.48 3.43 8.80
N ALA A 183 12.64 3.58 9.45
CA ALA A 183 13.41 4.83 9.41
C ALA A 183 13.91 5.18 8.00
N LEU A 184 14.17 4.16 7.16
CA LEU A 184 14.67 4.34 5.80
C LEU A 184 13.66 5.02 4.86
N GLY A 185 12.36 4.87 5.10
CA GLY A 185 11.30 5.42 4.25
C GLY A 185 10.37 6.37 4.97
N ASP A 186 10.79 6.99 6.08
CA ASP A 186 9.97 7.88 6.89
C ASP A 186 10.16 9.36 6.51
N HIS A 187 9.19 9.92 5.80
CA HIS A 187 9.13 11.35 5.47
C HIS A 187 8.15 12.12 6.36
N SER A 188 7.34 11.43 7.15
CA SER A 188 6.37 12.03 8.07
C SER A 188 6.88 12.16 9.51
N ARG A 189 8.15 11.84 9.76
CA ARG A 189 8.77 11.87 11.10
C ARG A 189 8.01 10.99 12.09
N GLY A 190 7.55 9.84 11.61
CA GLY A 190 6.83 8.82 12.36
C GLY A 190 5.31 8.98 12.39
N GLU A 191 4.73 10.09 11.89
CA GLU A 191 3.27 10.31 11.96
C GLU A 191 2.50 9.21 11.23
N ARG A 192 2.94 8.80 10.03
CA ARG A 192 2.31 7.71 9.27
C ARG A 192 2.24 6.42 10.07
N ILE A 193 3.36 6.02 10.67
CA ILE A 193 3.45 4.79 11.46
C ILE A 193 2.57 4.86 12.71
N GLU A 194 2.51 6.01 13.39
CA GLU A 194 1.63 6.19 14.55
C GLU A 194 0.14 6.10 14.18
N LEU A 195 -0.26 6.66 13.03
CA LEU A 195 -1.61 6.49 12.50
C LEU A 195 -1.89 5.04 12.10
N TYR A 196 -0.94 4.36 11.46
CA TYR A 196 -1.05 2.94 11.11
C TYR A 196 -1.28 2.07 12.36
N LYS A 197 -0.51 2.28 13.43
CA LYS A 197 -0.66 1.57 14.71
C LYS A 197 -2.02 1.78 15.37
N MET A 198 -2.67 2.92 15.12
CA MET A 198 -4.03 3.18 15.60
C MET A 198 -5.06 2.27 14.94
N MET A 199 -4.88 1.97 13.66
CA MET A 199 -5.73 1.07 12.88
C MET A 199 -5.38 -0.40 13.13
N ALA A 200 -4.09 -0.73 13.08
CA ALA A 200 -3.57 -2.09 13.12
C ALA A 200 -2.94 -2.40 14.48
N ARG A 201 -3.73 -2.91 15.44
CA ARG A 201 -3.19 -3.26 16.77
C ARG A 201 -2.11 -4.35 16.73
N ASN A 202 -2.18 -5.24 15.75
CA ASN A 202 -1.19 -6.27 15.49
C ASN A 202 -0.16 -5.88 14.44
N TRP A 203 0.13 -4.59 14.24
CA TRP A 203 1.06 -4.11 13.20
C TRP A 203 2.46 -4.76 13.22
N GLN A 204 2.92 -5.24 14.38
CA GLN A 204 4.27 -5.77 14.53
C GLN A 204 4.35 -7.25 14.10
N PRO A 205 5.22 -7.58 13.13
CA PRO A 205 5.40 -8.96 12.68
C PRO A 205 6.15 -9.81 13.73
N PRO A 206 5.65 -10.99 14.12
CA PRO A 206 6.37 -11.94 14.95
C PRO A 206 7.28 -12.83 14.09
N ALA A 207 8.40 -13.31 14.65
CA ALA A 207 9.15 -14.37 13.99
C ALA A 207 8.37 -15.70 14.06
N TYR A 208 8.25 -16.40 12.92
CA TYR A 208 7.54 -17.67 12.84
C TYR A 208 8.51 -18.84 12.98
N ALA A 209 8.22 -19.74 13.93
CA ALA A 209 9.09 -20.88 14.21
C ALA A 209 8.86 -22.05 13.23
N SER A 210 7.64 -22.15 12.70
CA SER A 210 7.20 -23.16 11.74
C SER A 210 5.92 -22.71 11.05
N ARG A 211 5.46 -23.49 10.07
CA ARG A 211 4.15 -23.28 9.42
C ARG A 211 2.99 -23.37 10.43
N GLU A 212 3.08 -24.29 11.39
CA GLU A 212 2.08 -24.48 12.44
C GLU A 212 2.04 -23.27 13.39
N HIS A 213 3.21 -22.68 13.70
CA HIS A 213 3.28 -21.43 14.46
C HIS A 213 2.64 -20.28 13.69
N PHE A 214 2.89 -20.15 12.38
CA PHE A 214 2.20 -19.17 11.53
C PHE A 214 0.67 -19.33 11.58
N ASP A 215 0.16 -20.56 11.46
CA ASP A 215 -1.27 -20.82 11.53
C ASP A 215 -1.86 -20.53 12.92
N ALA A 216 -1.12 -20.79 14.00
CA ALA A 216 -1.52 -20.44 15.35
C ALA A 216 -1.67 -18.92 15.52
N VAL A 217 -0.68 -18.14 15.08
CA VAL A 217 -0.72 -16.68 15.09
C VAL A 217 -1.87 -16.17 14.22
N ALA A 218 -2.10 -16.77 13.05
CA ALA A 218 -3.20 -16.39 12.16
C ALA A 218 -4.58 -16.56 12.81
N ARG A 219 -4.76 -17.63 13.60
CA ARG A 219 -6.00 -17.86 14.36
C ARG A 219 -6.14 -16.87 15.51
N GLU A 220 -5.08 -16.69 16.29
CA GLU A 220 -5.05 -15.77 17.43
C GLU A 220 -5.36 -14.33 17.02
N GLN A 221 -4.80 -13.88 15.90
CA GLN A 221 -4.90 -12.51 15.44
C GLN A 221 -5.97 -12.29 14.35
N GLY A 222 -6.79 -13.31 14.07
CA GLY A 222 -8.00 -13.15 13.26
C GLY A 222 -7.82 -13.11 11.74
N PHE A 223 -6.69 -13.58 11.20
CA PHE A 223 -6.42 -13.62 9.75
C PHE A 223 -6.33 -15.04 9.16
N ALA A 224 -6.71 -16.07 9.91
CA ALA A 224 -6.69 -17.48 9.47
C ALA A 224 -7.62 -17.80 8.29
N THR A 225 -8.64 -16.97 8.05
CA THR A 225 -9.60 -17.14 6.95
C THR A 225 -9.21 -16.35 5.70
N ASN A 226 -8.51 -15.24 5.88
CA ASN A 226 -8.15 -14.29 4.83
C ASN A 226 -6.86 -13.55 5.20
N LEU A 227 -5.78 -13.79 4.45
CA LEU A 227 -4.48 -13.16 4.67
C LEU A 227 -4.50 -11.63 4.51
N ARG A 228 -5.50 -11.06 3.80
CA ARG A 228 -5.66 -9.60 3.69
C ARG A 228 -5.99 -8.93 5.03
N ASP A 229 -6.48 -9.70 6.00
CA ASP A 229 -6.78 -9.22 7.35
C ASP A 229 -5.54 -9.27 8.28
N CYS A 230 -4.39 -9.72 7.77
CA CYS A 230 -3.10 -9.58 8.44
C CYS A 230 -2.55 -8.17 8.24
N TRP A 231 -2.52 -7.38 9.31
CA TRP A 231 -2.07 -5.99 9.29
C TRP A 231 -0.59 -5.82 9.69
N HIS A 232 0.21 -6.88 9.64
CA HIS A 232 1.64 -6.79 9.95
C HIS A 232 2.35 -5.91 8.91
N LEU A 233 3.34 -5.12 9.36
CA LEU A 233 4.16 -4.30 8.46
C LEU A 233 5.11 -5.14 7.58
N ILE A 234 5.40 -6.38 7.97
CA ILE A 234 6.03 -7.39 7.13
C ILE A 234 5.09 -8.59 7.19
N ARG A 235 4.58 -9.06 6.04
CA ARG A 235 3.63 -10.17 6.04
C ARG A 235 3.85 -11.12 4.87
N ILE A 236 3.46 -12.37 5.04
CA ILE A 236 3.32 -13.29 3.91
C ILE A 236 1.96 -13.04 3.26
N SER A 237 1.95 -12.65 1.99
CA SER A 237 0.75 -12.26 1.26
C SER A 237 0.07 -13.48 0.61
N GLY A 238 -1.18 -13.29 0.16
CA GLY A 238 -1.89 -14.29 -0.64
C GLY A 238 -1.32 -14.49 -2.05
N HIS A 239 -0.38 -13.66 -2.48
CA HIS A 239 0.26 -13.69 -3.80
C HIS A 239 1.55 -14.50 -3.84
N GLY A 240 1.89 -15.21 -2.75
CA GLY A 240 3.15 -15.96 -2.68
C GLY A 240 4.37 -15.05 -2.47
N THR A 241 4.18 -13.89 -1.85
CA THR A 241 5.24 -12.91 -1.60
C THR A 241 5.40 -12.63 -0.11
N VAL A 242 6.57 -12.11 0.28
CA VAL A 242 6.71 -11.35 1.53
C VAL A 242 6.55 -9.87 1.19
N GLU A 243 5.52 -9.25 1.76
CA GLU A 243 5.15 -7.85 1.55
C GLU A 243 5.66 -6.98 2.70
N LEU A 244 6.35 -5.90 2.36
CA LEU A 244 6.90 -4.90 3.26
C LEU A 244 6.10 -3.60 3.11
N ARG A 245 5.46 -3.16 4.18
CA ARG A 245 4.45 -2.07 4.18
C ARG A 245 4.85 -0.85 5.00
N MET A 246 6.08 -0.85 5.51
CA MET A 246 6.57 0.18 6.41
C MET A 246 7.05 1.45 5.70
N PHE A 247 7.39 1.38 4.41
CA PHE A 247 7.89 2.53 3.68
C PHE A 247 6.78 3.55 3.45
N GLY A 248 7.14 4.82 3.62
CA GLY A 248 6.31 5.93 3.20
C GLY A 248 6.18 6.02 1.69
N VAL A 249 5.28 6.88 1.23
CA VAL A 249 5.13 7.16 -0.20
C VAL A 249 6.15 8.20 -0.65
N THR A 250 6.73 7.99 -1.83
CA THR A 250 7.62 8.94 -2.50
C THR A 250 7.40 8.91 -4.01
N ASN A 251 7.59 10.05 -4.67
CA ASN A 251 7.67 10.13 -6.14
C ASN A 251 9.09 9.82 -6.65
N ASN A 252 10.07 9.70 -5.74
CA ASN A 252 11.45 9.46 -6.11
C ASN A 252 11.68 7.97 -6.41
N VAL A 253 11.76 7.63 -7.69
CA VAL A 253 12.01 6.25 -8.13
C VAL A 253 13.37 5.74 -7.65
N ASP A 254 14.41 6.58 -7.61
CA ASP A 254 15.75 6.16 -7.12
C ASP A 254 15.71 5.73 -5.66
N GLU A 255 14.87 6.40 -4.86
CA GLU A 255 14.69 6.06 -3.45
C GLU A 255 14.03 4.70 -3.27
N ILE A 256 12.98 4.40 -4.04
CA ILE A 256 12.33 3.08 -4.03
C ILE A 256 13.30 1.99 -4.48
N ILE A 257 14.09 2.27 -5.53
CA ILE A 257 15.16 1.36 -5.96
C ILE A 257 16.17 1.14 -4.83
N ASN A 258 16.56 2.19 -4.10
CA ASN A 258 17.44 2.04 -2.95
C ASN A 258 16.82 1.15 -1.86
N TRP A 259 15.53 1.27 -1.56
CA TRP A 259 14.84 0.36 -0.63
C TRP A 259 14.91 -1.10 -1.09
N ILE A 260 14.67 -1.36 -2.38
CA ILE A 260 14.81 -2.70 -2.98
C ILE A 260 16.24 -3.22 -2.81
N LEU A 261 17.25 -2.40 -3.06
CA LEU A 261 18.66 -2.79 -2.94
C LEU A 261 19.05 -3.10 -1.48
N VAL A 262 18.54 -2.34 -0.51
CA VAL A 262 18.73 -2.62 0.92
C VAL A 262 18.09 -3.94 1.30
N VAL A 263 16.83 -4.19 0.88
CA VAL A 263 16.14 -5.46 1.13
C VAL A 263 16.89 -6.62 0.50
N ARG A 264 17.35 -6.50 -0.75
CA ARG A 264 18.22 -7.51 -1.39
C ARG A 264 19.50 -7.75 -0.60
N GLY A 265 20.11 -6.71 -0.04
CA GLY A 265 21.29 -6.82 0.80
C GLY A 265 21.05 -7.67 2.05
N ILE A 266 19.92 -7.48 2.72
CA ILE A 266 19.49 -8.29 3.88
C ILE A 266 19.26 -9.75 3.46
N LEU A 267 18.60 -9.98 2.33
CA LEU A 267 18.26 -11.32 1.88
C LEU A 267 19.44 -12.13 1.33
N ARG A 268 20.58 -11.49 1.01
CA ARG A 268 21.81 -12.20 0.61
C ARG A 268 22.51 -12.90 1.78
N SER A 269 22.14 -12.61 3.03
CA SER A 269 22.74 -13.24 4.21
C SER A 269 22.04 -14.51 4.69
N ILE A 270 21.04 -15.00 3.96
CA ILE A 270 20.28 -16.22 4.28
C ILE A 270 20.46 -17.30 3.22
#